data_AF-A0A015K0S9-F1
#
_entry.id   AF-A0A015K0S9-F1
#
_cell.length_a   1.000
_cell.length_b   1.000
_cell.length_c   1.000
_cell.angle_alpha   90.00
_cell.angle_beta   90.00
_cell.angle_gamma   90.00
#
_symmetry.space_group_name_H-M   'P 1'
#
loop_
_entity.id
_entity.type
_entity.pdbx_description
1 polymer ?
#
loop_
_entity_poly.entity_id
_entity_poly.type
_entity_poly.pdbx_seq_one_letter_code
_entity_poly.pdbx_strand_id
1 'polypeptide(L)' 'MNANSNQRPTASELRDVFYFWVESLHFGLYKEVEKFGYKGKEIKAIFKEADKEIPNISSSYEKKPDAIYIPVDYLHLII' A
#
# COMPACT_ATOMS: atom_id res chain seq x y z
N MET A 1 -2.01 -2.00 1.40
CA MET A 1 -3.09 -2.31 0.42
C MET A 1 -3.18 -3.82 0.27
N ASN A 2 -4.36 -4.33 -0.08
CA ASN A 2 -4.56 -5.77 -0.21
C ASN A 2 -3.87 -6.31 -1.48
N ALA A 3 -3.16 -7.43 -1.35
CA ALA A 3 -2.52 -8.11 -2.47
C ALA A 3 -3.58 -8.68 -3.45
N ASN A 4 -4.72 -9.13 -2.90
CA ASN A 4 -5.89 -9.57 -3.66
C ASN A 4 -6.49 -8.41 -4.44
N SER A 5 -6.55 -8.54 -5.77
CA SER A 5 -7.07 -7.52 -6.69
C SER A 5 -8.51 -7.13 -6.37
N ASN A 6 -9.35 -8.10 -5.99
CA ASN A 6 -10.77 -7.88 -5.73
C ASN A 6 -11.04 -7.12 -4.43
N GLN A 7 -10.00 -6.92 -3.62
CA GLN A 7 -10.07 -6.21 -2.34
C GLN A 7 -9.21 -4.93 -2.35
N ARG A 8 -8.70 -4.53 -3.52
CA ARG A 8 -7.99 -3.26 -3.64
C ARG A 8 -9.00 -2.10 -3.60
N PRO A 9 -8.63 -0.97 -2.97
CA PRO A 9 -9.42 0.23 -3.09
C PRO A 9 -9.49 0.69 -4.56
N THR A 10 -10.59 1.32 -4.91
CA THR A 10 -10.70 2.09 -6.16
C THR A 10 -9.70 3.23 -6.20
N ALA A 11 -9.46 3.80 -7.39
CA ALA A 11 -8.56 4.93 -7.54
C ALA A 11 -8.99 6.16 -6.71
N SER A 12 -10.30 6.39 -6.57
CA SER A 12 -10.85 7.48 -5.76
C SER A 12 -10.62 7.26 -4.27
N GLU A 13 -10.92 6.06 -3.76
CA GLU A 13 -10.68 5.72 -2.35
C GLU A 13 -9.20 5.81 -2.02
N LEU A 14 -8.34 5.39 -2.95
CA LEU A 14 -6.90 5.51 -2.79
C LEU A 14 -6.44 6.97 -2.72
N ARG A 15 -6.97 7.83 -3.59
CA ARG A 15 -6.69 9.27 -3.56
C ARG A 15 -7.08 9.88 -2.21
N ASP A 16 -8.21 9.48 -1.64
CA ASP A 16 -8.68 9.99 -0.35
C ASP A 16 -7.78 9.56 0.81
N VAL A 17 -7.26 8.32 0.79
CA VAL A 17 -6.26 7.83 1.76
C VAL A 17 -4.98 8.66 1.66
N PHE A 18 -4.45 8.86 0.45
CA PHE A 18 -3.23 9.66 0.27
C PHE A 18 -3.41 11.12 0.66
N TYR A 19 -4.55 11.71 0.33
CA TYR A 19 -4.88 13.07 0.77
C TYR A 19 -4.86 13.16 2.29
N PHE A 20 -5.52 12.23 3.00
CA PHE A 20 -5.51 12.19 4.46
C PHE A 20 -4.10 12.06 5.04
N TRP A 21 -3.22 11.26 4.41
CA TRP A 21 -1.82 11.14 4.84
C TRP A 21 -1.03 12.43 4.68
N VAL A 22 -1.13 13.09 3.52
CA VAL A 22 -0.45 14.36 3.24
C VAL A 22 -0.88 15.44 4.24
N GLU A 23 -2.19 15.57 4.46
CA GLU A 23 -2.76 16.53 5.40
C GLU A 23 -2.35 16.27 6.85
N SER A 24 -2.21 14.99 7.23
CA SER A 24 -1.76 14.58 8.57
C SER A 24 -0.26 14.81 8.78
N LEU A 25 0.56 14.58 7.75
CA LEU A 25 2.03 14.59 7.86
C LEU A 25 2.65 15.97 7.60
N HIS A 26 2.23 16.64 6.53
CA HIS A 26 2.82 17.92 6.10
C HIS A 26 2.20 19.12 6.80
N PHE A 27 0.87 19.15 6.90
CA PHE A 27 0.16 20.28 7.47
C PHE A 27 -0.26 20.06 8.94
N GLY A 28 -0.27 18.81 9.40
CA GLY A 28 -0.65 18.46 10.77
C GLY A 28 -2.13 18.67 11.08
N LEU A 29 -2.96 18.96 10.07
CA LEU A 29 -4.35 19.37 10.23
C LEU A 29 -5.25 18.25 10.77
N TYR A 30 -4.86 17.00 10.53
CA TYR A 30 -5.65 15.82 10.87
C TYR A 30 -5.02 14.93 11.95
N LYS A 31 -4.10 15.48 12.75
CA LYS A 31 -3.34 14.72 13.74
C LYS A 31 -4.21 13.87 14.69
N GLU A 32 -5.33 14.42 15.17
CA GLU A 32 -6.26 13.70 16.07
C GLU A 32 -7.52 13.17 15.34
N VAL A 33 -7.66 13.44 14.04
CA VAL A 33 -8.77 12.97 13.23
C VAL A 33 -8.57 11.49 12.92
N GLU A 34 -9.63 10.70 13.12
CA GLU A 34 -9.65 9.27 12.81
C GLU A 34 -10.37 9.03 11.49
N LYS A 35 -9.68 8.40 10.53
CA LYS A 35 -10.23 7.96 9.25
C LYS A 35 -9.56 6.65 8.85
N PHE A 36 -10.27 5.82 8.08
CA PHE A 36 -9.73 4.56 7.57
C PHE A 36 -9.22 3.58 8.66
N GLY A 37 -9.69 3.75 9.91
CA GLY A 37 -9.34 2.92 11.06
C GLY A 37 -8.08 3.35 11.83
N TYR A 38 -7.53 4.54 11.57
CA TYR A 38 -6.38 5.08 12.31
C TYR A 38 -6.42 6.61 12.40
N LYS A 39 -5.69 7.17 13.37
CA LYS A 39 -5.52 8.60 13.56
C LYS A 39 -4.36 9.14 12.73
N GLY A 40 -4.47 10.41 12.32
CA GLY A 40 -3.42 11.08 11.54
C GLY A 40 -2.03 11.02 12.20
N LYS A 41 -1.97 11.12 13.54
CA LYS A 41 -0.71 11.04 14.31
C LYS A 41 -0.02 9.68 14.22
N GLU A 42 -0.76 8.61 13.99
CA GLU A 42 -0.23 7.24 13.95
C GLU A 42 0.51 6.98 12.63
N ILE A 43 0.13 7.69 11.55
CA ILE A 43 0.74 7.59 10.22
C ILE A 43 2.25 7.84 10.29
N LYS A 44 2.68 8.90 10.99
CA LYS A 44 4.11 9.23 11.13
C LYS A 44 4.89 8.11 11.83
N ALA A 45 4.30 7.47 12.82
CA ALA A 45 4.92 6.36 13.53
C ALA A 45 5.06 5.13 12.62
N ILE A 46 4.02 4.81 11.84
CA ILE A 46 4.01 3.69 10.90
C ILE A 46 5.12 3.85 9.84
N PHE A 47 5.23 5.03 9.21
CA PHE A 47 6.29 5.27 8.21
C PHE A 47 7.70 5.23 8.83
N LYS A 48 7.88 5.77 10.04
CA LYS A 48 9.16 5.72 10.74
C LYS A 48 9.60 4.28 11.05
N GLU A 49 8.66 3.37 11.33
CA GLU A 49 8.98 1.97 11.55
C GLU A 49 9.29 1.26 10.22
N ALA A 50 8.47 1.49 9.20
CA ALA A 50 8.69 0.94 7.86
C ALA A 50 10.07 1.33 7.29
N ASP A 51 10.50 2.58 7.46
CA ASP A 51 11.80 3.07 6.99
C ASP A 51 12.99 2.29 7.59
N LYS A 52 12.85 1.76 8.81
CA LYS A 52 13.88 0.90 9.43
C LYS A 52 13.90 -0.51 8.84
N GLU A 53 12.75 -0.98 8.37
CA GLU A 53 12.60 -2.33 7.82
C GLU A 53 12.96 -2.41 6.34
N ILE A 54 12.80 -1.33 5.56
CA ILE A 54 13.13 -1.26 4.11
C ILE A 54 14.50 -1.87 3.76
N PRO A 55 15.60 -1.59 4.50
CA PRO A 55 16.90 -2.18 4.23
C PRO A 55 16.92 -3.73 4.27
N ASN A 56 16.07 -4.35 5.10
CA ASN A 56 16.00 -5.81 5.25
C ASN A 56 15.19 -6.51 4.15
N ILE A 57 14.33 -5.79 3.41
CA ILE A 57 13.44 -6.36 2.38
C ILE A 57 14.10 -6.37 1.00
N SER A 58 15.00 -5.42 0.74
CA SER A 58 15.75 -5.29 -0.52
C SER A 58 16.55 -6.55 -0.90
N SER A 59 16.91 -7.37 0.09
CA SER A 59 17.70 -8.59 -0.10
C SER A 59 16.88 -9.86 -0.35
N SER A 60 15.55 -9.85 -0.17
CA SER A 60 14.73 -11.08 -0.13
C SER A 60 13.75 -11.26 -1.29
N TYR A 61 13.59 -10.27 -2.17
CA TYR A 61 12.82 -10.47 -3.40
C TYR A 61 13.68 -11.19 -4.44
N GLU A 62 13.54 -12.51 -4.50
CA GLU A 62 14.07 -13.31 -5.60
C GLU A 62 13.47 -12.78 -6.91
N LYS A 63 14.24 -12.01 -7.66
CA LYS A 63 13.87 -11.68 -9.04
C LYS A 63 13.78 -13.02 -9.77
N LYS A 64 12.56 -13.45 -10.10
CA LYS A 64 12.34 -14.47 -11.13
C LYS A 64 12.30 -13.73 -12.47
N PRO A 65 13.45 -13.56 -13.16
CA PRO A 65 13.49 -12.84 -14.43
C PRO A 65 12.56 -13.47 -15.49
N ASP A 66 12.25 -14.75 -15.34
CA ASP A 66 11.47 -15.55 -16.30
C ASP A 66 9.99 -15.68 -15.92
N ALA A 67 9.48 -14.91 -14.95
CA ALA A 67 8.07 -14.98 -14.56
C ALA A 67 7.16 -14.41 -15.67
N ILE A 68 6.55 -15.30 -16.45
CA ILE A 68 5.48 -14.94 -17.40
C ILE A 68 4.19 -14.76 -16.61
N TYR A 69 3.76 -13.50 -16.41
CA TYR A 69 2.47 -13.19 -15.80
C TYR A 69 1.36 -13.35 -16.83
N ILE A 70 0.68 -14.50 -16.81
CA ILE A 70 -0.48 -14.75 -17.66
C ILE A 70 -1.73 -14.20 -16.93
N PRO A 71 -2.50 -13.27 -17.53
CA PRO A 71 -3.75 -12.81 -16.95
C PRO A 71 -4.72 -13.97 -16.75
N VAL A 72 -5.46 -13.96 -15.64
CA VAL A 72 -6.34 -15.05 -15.18
C VAL A 72 -7.35 -15.48 -16.25
N ASP A 73 -7.74 -14.58 -17.15
CA ASP A 73 -8.69 -14.81 -18.25
C ASP A 73 -8.20 -15.79 -19.32
N TYR A 74 -6.90 -16.10 -19.37
CA TYR A 74 -6.30 -16.98 -20.38
C TYR A 74 -5.97 -18.38 -19.84
N LEU A 75 -6.29 -18.68 -18.58
CA LEU A 75 -6.00 -19.98 -17.96
C LEU A 75 -6.76 -21.14 -18.64
N HIS A 76 -7.87 -20.84 -19.31
CA HIS A 76 -8.75 -21.82 -19.96
C HIS A 76 -8.21 -22.32 -21.30
N LEU A 77 -7.17 -21.68 -21.85
CA LEU A 77 -6.60 -21.99 -23.17
C LEU A 77 -5.39 -22.95 -23.10
N ILE A 78 -5.00 -23.41 -21.90
CA ILE A 78 -3.84 -24.28 -21.69
C ILE A 78 -4.24 -25.59 -20.97
N ILE A 79 -5.44 -26.11 -21.24
CA ILE A 79 -5.87 -27.46 -20.83
C ILE A 79 -6.43 -28.22 -22.02
#